data_AF-A0A3A4V7R1-F1
#
_entry.id   AF-A0A3A4V7R1-F1
#
_cell.length_a   1.000
_cell.length_b   1.000
_cell.length_c   1.000
_cell.angle_alpha   90.00
_cell.angle_beta   90.00
_cell.angle_gamma   90.00
#
_symmetry.space_group_name_H-M   'P 1'
#
loop_
_entity.id
_entity.type
_entity.pdbx_description
1 polymer ?
#
loop_
_entity_poly.entity_id
_entity_poly.type
_entity_poly.pdbx_seq_one_letter_code
_entity_poly.pdbx_strand_id
1 'polypeptide(L)'
;MKKLGEMLLFFIILTFLLTSSVRAQSGYVLPYPSSMPGSSVYKVHLVWEKIMEFWYFGSLAQFEYNLKQSDKYLVESKTLFEYKQYLLGFKALEKSNHYFKQSVPRLEMAKSEGKNVELKEDLFQQAAKKHIEEIEKILANTPEVFVWSPEKEDPSTLEIHKLIKKSINIRKNAL
;
A
#
# COMPACT_ATOMS: atom_id res chain seq x y z
N MET A 1 20.39 -22.73 -48.45
CA MET A 1 19.09 -22.51 -47.77
C MET A 1 19.06 -22.98 -46.32
N LYS A 2 19.56 -24.18 -45.96
CA LYS A 2 19.60 -24.66 -44.55
C LYS A 2 20.25 -23.69 -43.55
N LYS A 3 21.43 -23.15 -43.86
CA LYS A 3 22.15 -22.19 -42.98
C LYS A 3 21.38 -20.88 -42.71
N LEU A 4 20.53 -20.45 -43.63
CA LEU A 4 19.71 -19.25 -43.45
C LEU A 4 18.55 -19.51 -42.47
N GLY A 5 17.96 -20.71 -42.53
CA GLY A 5 16.94 -21.16 -41.59
C GLY A 5 17.48 -21.34 -40.17
N GLU A 6 18.69 -21.90 -40.04
CA GLU A 6 19.38 -22.05 -38.75
C GLU A 6 19.72 -20.68 -38.12
N MET A 7 20.15 -19.71 -38.94
CA MET A 7 20.44 -18.35 -38.48
C MET A 7 19.17 -17.59 -38.05
N LEU A 8 18.06 -17.76 -38.78
CA LEU A 8 16.76 -17.21 -38.40
C LEU A 8 16.24 -17.84 -37.10
N LEU A 9 16.37 -19.15 -36.95
CA LEU A 9 15.98 -19.87 -35.74
C LEU A 9 16.79 -19.38 -34.52
N PHE A 10 18.10 -19.20 -34.70
CA PHE A 10 18.97 -18.65 -33.66
C PHE A 10 18.56 -17.23 -33.26
N PHE A 11 18.22 -16.37 -34.23
CA PHE A 11 17.74 -15.01 -33.95
C PHE A 11 16.40 -15.01 -33.20
N ILE A 12 15.47 -15.91 -33.53
CA ILE A 12 14.19 -16.03 -32.84
C ILE A 12 14.38 -16.53 -31.39
N ILE A 13 15.28 -17.50 -31.18
CA ILE A 13 15.58 -17.99 -29.83
C ILE A 13 16.26 -16.89 -29.01
N LEU A 14 17.18 -16.14 -29.62
CA LEU A 14 17.86 -15.03 -28.96
C LEU A 14 16.90 -13.90 -28.56
N THR A 15 15.90 -13.57 -29.41
CA THR A 15 14.90 -12.57 -29.03
C THR A 15 14.00 -13.03 -27.89
N PHE A 16 13.63 -14.32 -27.84
CA PHE A 16 12.88 -14.89 -26.70
C PHE A 16 13.68 -14.95 -25.40
N LEU A 17 15.01 -15.11 -25.47
CA LEU A 17 15.88 -15.08 -24.28
C LEU A 17 16.15 -13.66 -23.77
N LEU A 18 16.00 -12.65 -24.63
CA LEU A 18 16.22 -11.24 -24.29
C LEU A 18 14.95 -10.52 -23.81
N THR A 19 13.77 -11.14 -23.87
CA THR A 19 12.58 -10.60 -23.21
C THR A 19 12.71 -10.81 -21.70
N SER A 20 13.32 -9.84 -21.01
CA SER A 20 13.20 -9.73 -19.57
C SER A 20 11.72 -9.64 -19.19
N SER A 21 11.30 -10.42 -18.21
CA SER A 21 9.95 -10.34 -17.65
C SER A 21 9.79 -8.98 -16.97
N VAL A 22 9.33 -7.98 -17.72
CA VAL A 22 8.91 -6.70 -17.15
C VAL A 22 7.70 -7.03 -16.29
N ARG A 23 7.88 -7.06 -14.96
CA ARG A 23 6.76 -7.08 -14.03
C ARG A 23 5.93 -5.84 -14.35
N ALA A 24 4.71 -6.04 -14.84
CA ALA A 24 3.79 -4.94 -15.12
C ALA A 24 3.62 -4.13 -13.83
N GLN A 25 4.23 -2.94 -13.81
CA GLN A 25 4.11 -2.01 -12.70
C GLN A 25 2.67 -1.51 -12.66
N SER A 26 2.09 -1.43 -11.46
CA SER A 26 0.72 -0.95 -11.32
C SER A 26 0.61 0.47 -11.86
N GLY A 27 -0.41 0.75 -12.68
CA GLY A 27 -0.74 2.09 -13.16
C GLY A 27 -1.35 2.98 -12.06
N TYR A 28 -1.61 2.43 -10.87
CA TYR A 28 -2.19 3.15 -9.75
C TYR A 28 -1.22 4.19 -9.18
N VAL A 29 -1.72 5.41 -8.99
CA VAL A 29 -0.94 6.54 -8.47
C VAL A 29 -1.32 6.82 -7.03
N LEU A 30 -0.34 6.75 -6.13
CA LEU A 30 -0.52 7.14 -4.74
C LEU A 30 -0.55 8.66 -4.58
N PRO A 31 -1.28 9.19 -3.58
CA PRO A 31 -1.36 10.61 -3.33
C PRO A 31 0.00 11.18 -2.91
N TYR A 32 0.17 12.49 -3.09
CA TYR A 32 1.33 13.21 -2.55
C TYR A 32 1.26 13.23 -1.00
N PRO A 33 2.41 13.19 -0.30
CA PRO A 33 2.45 13.31 1.16
C PRO A 33 1.67 14.54 1.66
N SER A 34 0.74 14.31 2.59
CA SER A 34 -0.05 15.38 3.22
C SER A 34 0.61 15.88 4.52
N SER A 35 -0.13 16.69 5.30
CA SER A 35 0.26 17.10 6.66
C SER A 35 0.74 15.91 7.50
N MET A 36 1.94 16.02 8.05
CA MET A 36 2.62 14.96 8.81
C MET A 36 2.41 15.10 10.33
N PRO A 37 2.55 13.99 11.09
CA PRO A 37 2.61 14.04 12.55
C PRO A 37 3.63 15.07 13.05
N GLY A 38 3.27 15.82 14.09
CA GLY A 38 4.12 16.86 14.70
C GLY A 38 3.75 18.30 14.29
N SER A 39 2.94 18.48 13.25
CA SER A 39 2.40 19.82 12.89
C SER A 39 1.08 20.13 13.60
N SER A 40 0.82 21.40 13.90
CA SER A 40 -0.47 21.82 14.51
C SER A 40 -1.67 21.51 13.61
N VAL A 41 -1.48 21.62 12.29
CA VAL A 41 -2.50 21.31 11.28
C VAL A 41 -2.86 19.81 11.24
N TYR A 42 -1.95 18.92 11.64
CA TYR A 42 -2.21 17.47 11.68
C TYR A 42 -3.32 17.12 12.65
N LYS A 43 -3.35 17.73 13.83
CA LYS A 43 -4.40 17.46 14.83
C LYS A 43 -5.78 17.83 14.32
N VAL A 44 -5.90 19.00 13.66
CA VAL A 44 -7.15 19.45 13.03
C VAL A 44 -7.57 18.48 11.93
N HIS A 45 -6.60 18.04 11.12
CA HIS A 45 -6.86 17.09 10.05
C HIS A 45 -7.36 15.72 10.55
N LEU A 46 -6.83 15.21 11.66
CA LEU A 46 -7.33 13.97 12.28
C LEU A 46 -8.78 14.09 12.77
N VAL A 47 -9.17 15.26 13.30
CA VAL A 47 -10.57 15.51 13.68
C VAL A 47 -11.46 15.55 12.44
N TRP A 48 -11.01 16.23 11.40
CA TRP A 48 -11.72 16.30 10.12
C TRP A 48 -11.91 14.90 9.50
N GLU A 49 -10.89 14.04 9.54
CA GLU A 49 -11.00 12.64 9.06
C GLU A 49 -12.14 11.87 9.71
N LYS A 50 -12.28 11.98 11.04
CA LYS A 50 -13.34 11.32 11.79
C LYS A 50 -14.70 11.83 11.39
N ILE A 51 -14.84 13.15 11.19
CA ILE A 51 -16.10 13.74 10.72
C ILE A 51 -16.43 13.22 9.32
N MET A 52 -15.43 13.19 8.43
CA MET A 52 -15.61 12.70 7.07
C MET A 52 -16.01 11.23 7.05
N GLU A 53 -15.47 10.37 7.93
CA GLU A 53 -15.86 8.95 8.02
C GLU A 53 -17.38 8.78 8.15
N PHE A 54 -18.03 9.61 8.97
CA PHE A 54 -19.49 9.61 9.12
C PHE A 54 -20.21 10.18 7.90
N TRP A 55 -19.58 11.06 7.13
CA TRP A 55 -20.18 11.69 5.95
C TRP A 55 -20.17 10.79 4.70
N TYR A 56 -19.24 9.82 4.61
CA TYR A 56 -19.23 8.84 3.52
C TYR A 56 -20.32 7.78 3.75
N PHE A 57 -21.55 8.09 3.30
CA PHE A 57 -22.69 7.20 3.40
C PHE A 57 -22.75 6.19 2.25
N GLY A 58 -22.96 4.92 2.60
CA GLY A 58 -23.14 3.82 1.65
C GLY A 58 -21.86 3.01 1.37
N SER A 59 -22.05 1.76 0.94
CA SER A 59 -21.00 0.76 0.71
C SER A 59 -19.86 1.26 -0.19
N LEU A 60 -20.15 1.79 -1.38
CA LEU A 60 -19.13 2.29 -2.31
C LEU A 60 -18.40 3.52 -1.78
N ALA A 61 -19.11 4.48 -1.18
CA ALA A 61 -18.52 5.67 -0.60
C ALA A 61 -17.55 5.32 0.53
N GLN A 62 -17.93 4.35 1.38
CA GLN A 62 -17.07 3.84 2.44
C GLN A 62 -15.88 3.05 1.90
N PHE A 63 -16.05 2.28 0.83
CA PHE A 63 -14.94 1.63 0.14
C PHE A 63 -13.90 2.67 -0.34
N GLU A 64 -14.35 3.73 -1.01
CA GLU A 64 -13.47 4.79 -1.53
C GLU A 64 -12.78 5.55 -0.40
N TYR A 65 -13.51 5.88 0.67
CA TYR A 65 -12.94 6.52 1.86
C TYR A 65 -11.84 5.65 2.47
N ASN A 66 -12.12 4.37 2.71
CA ASN A 66 -11.17 3.44 3.30
C ASN A 66 -9.93 3.27 2.41
N LEU A 67 -10.10 3.14 1.10
CA LEU A 67 -8.97 3.01 0.18
C LEU A 67 -8.11 4.30 0.21
N LYS A 68 -8.75 5.47 0.16
CA LYS A 68 -8.07 6.77 0.24
C LYS A 68 -7.28 6.95 1.54
N GLN A 69 -7.86 6.57 2.69
CA GLN A 69 -7.15 6.63 3.97
C GLN A 69 -5.98 5.64 4.00
N SER A 70 -6.17 4.44 3.45
CA SER A 70 -5.11 3.45 3.33
C SER A 70 -3.91 3.98 2.53
N ASP A 71 -4.17 4.58 1.37
CA ASP A 71 -3.15 5.20 0.51
C ASP A 71 -2.41 6.32 1.25
N LYS A 72 -3.16 7.22 1.86
CA LYS A 72 -2.62 8.34 2.61
C LYS A 72 -1.66 7.86 3.71
N TYR A 73 -2.13 6.94 4.56
CA TYR A 73 -1.34 6.45 5.69
C TYR A 73 -0.15 5.59 5.24
N LEU A 74 -0.22 4.95 4.06
CA LEU A 74 0.94 4.27 3.47
C LEU A 74 2.02 5.28 3.07
N VAL A 75 1.64 6.37 2.40
CA VAL A 75 2.58 7.43 2.00
C VAL A 75 3.19 8.12 3.22
N GLU A 76 2.37 8.41 4.24
CA GLU A 76 2.83 8.90 5.54
C GLU A 76 3.85 7.94 6.16
N SER A 77 3.52 6.64 6.21
CA SER A 77 4.42 5.61 6.74
C SER A 77 5.75 5.57 6.01
N LYS A 78 5.72 5.49 4.67
CA LYS A 78 6.92 5.50 3.83
C LYS A 78 7.83 6.70 4.17
N THR A 79 7.25 7.90 4.18
CA THR A 79 7.99 9.13 4.44
C THR A 79 8.61 9.14 5.84
N LEU A 80 7.87 8.67 6.85
CA LEU A 80 8.36 8.60 8.23
C LEU A 80 9.49 7.57 8.40
N PHE A 81 9.41 6.44 7.69
CA PHE A 81 10.49 5.46 7.66
C PHE A 81 11.75 6.01 6.98
N GLU A 82 11.61 6.76 5.88
CA GLU A 82 12.73 7.45 5.22
C GLU A 82 13.42 8.46 6.16
N TYR A 83 12.66 9.16 6.99
CA TYR A 83 13.18 10.06 8.02
C TYR A 83 13.58 9.36 9.34
N LYS A 84 13.62 8.02 9.37
CA LYS A 84 13.98 7.21 10.55
C LYS A 84 13.07 7.45 11.77
N GLN A 85 11.88 8.00 11.57
CA GLN A 85 10.87 8.18 12.60
C GLN A 85 10.09 6.87 12.80
N TYR A 86 10.81 5.81 13.19
CA TYR A 86 10.33 4.43 13.14
C TYR A 86 9.02 4.18 13.88
N LEU A 87 8.84 4.75 15.09
CA LEU A 87 7.60 4.59 15.85
C LEU A 87 6.39 5.18 15.10
N LEU A 88 6.55 6.35 14.51
CA LEU A 88 5.47 7.01 13.77
C LEU A 88 5.19 6.30 12.45
N GLY A 89 6.24 5.90 11.73
CA GLY A 89 6.12 5.10 10.50
C GLY A 89 5.43 3.76 10.73
N PHE A 90 5.75 3.09 11.84
CA PHE A 90 5.10 1.85 12.29
C PHE A 90 3.60 2.06 12.52
N LYS A 91 3.23 3.05 13.34
CA LYS A 91 1.82 3.38 13.63
C LYS A 91 1.04 3.79 12.37
N ALA A 92 1.66 4.55 11.47
CA ALA A 92 1.05 4.92 10.19
C ALA A 92 0.81 3.69 9.30
N LEU A 93 1.75 2.74 9.24
CA LEU A 93 1.56 1.50 8.49
C LEU A 93 0.43 0.64 9.08
N GLU A 94 0.29 0.60 10.40
CA GLU A 94 -0.84 -0.07 11.06
C GLU A 94 -2.18 0.56 10.70
N LYS A 95 -2.26 1.89 10.66
CA LYS A 95 -3.47 2.59 10.20
C LYS A 95 -3.78 2.29 8.74
N SER A 96 -2.77 2.32 7.86
CA SER A 96 -2.94 1.93 6.46
C SER A 96 -3.47 0.50 6.34
N ASN A 97 -2.92 -0.44 7.11
CA ASN A 97 -3.40 -1.83 7.18
C ASN A 97 -4.86 -1.92 7.61
N HIS A 98 -5.25 -1.14 8.62
CA HIS A 98 -6.62 -1.10 9.12
C HIS A 98 -7.58 -0.68 8.01
N TYR A 99 -7.36 0.48 7.40
CA TYR A 99 -8.25 1.00 6.37
C TYR A 99 -8.29 0.11 5.11
N PHE A 100 -7.14 -0.43 4.67
CA PHE A 100 -7.12 -1.36 3.52
C PHE A 100 -8.03 -2.57 3.76
N LYS A 101 -7.99 -3.15 4.97
CA LYS A 101 -8.85 -4.28 5.33
C LYS A 101 -10.33 -3.91 5.35
N GLN A 102 -10.65 -2.68 5.77
CA GLN A 102 -12.03 -2.20 5.78
C GLN A 102 -12.59 -1.95 4.38
N SER A 103 -11.74 -1.79 3.35
CA SER A 103 -12.22 -1.67 1.96
C SER A 103 -12.91 -2.96 1.47
N VAL A 104 -12.38 -4.14 1.82
CA VAL A 104 -12.90 -5.44 1.35
C VAL A 104 -14.38 -5.64 1.69
N PRO A 105 -14.82 -5.63 2.96
CA PRO A 105 -16.22 -5.88 3.30
C PRO A 105 -17.17 -4.82 2.73
N ARG A 106 -16.69 -3.60 2.46
CA ARG A 106 -17.51 -2.54 1.84
C ARG A 106 -17.73 -2.79 0.36
N LEU A 107 -16.73 -3.32 -0.33
CA LEU A 107 -16.84 -3.72 -1.73
C LEU A 107 -17.77 -4.94 -1.88
N GLU A 108 -17.63 -5.93 -1.00
CA GLU A 108 -18.53 -7.08 -0.93
C GLU A 108 -19.98 -6.66 -0.63
N MET A 109 -20.18 -5.73 0.31
CA MET A 109 -21.50 -5.19 0.61
C MET A 109 -22.10 -4.47 -0.60
N ALA A 110 -21.32 -3.65 -1.32
CA ALA A 110 -21.78 -2.99 -2.54
C ALA A 110 -22.23 -3.98 -3.61
N LYS A 111 -21.48 -5.09 -3.76
CA LYS A 111 -21.82 -6.19 -4.66
C LYS A 111 -23.14 -6.85 -4.26
N SER A 112 -23.34 -7.11 -2.97
CA SER A 112 -24.58 -7.69 -2.44
C SER A 112 -25.80 -6.76 -2.59
N GLU A 113 -25.58 -5.45 -2.59
CA GLU A 113 -26.59 -4.43 -2.87
C GLU A 113 -26.92 -4.31 -4.39
N GLY A 114 -26.33 -5.14 -5.25
CA GLY A 114 -26.56 -5.12 -6.70
C GLY A 114 -25.86 -3.98 -7.44
N LYS A 115 -24.87 -3.32 -6.81
CA LYS A 115 -24.08 -2.26 -7.47
C LYS A 115 -23.04 -2.87 -8.39
N ASN A 116 -22.75 -2.18 -9.50
CA ASN A 116 -21.61 -2.55 -10.35
C ASN A 116 -20.30 -2.17 -9.64
N VAL A 117 -19.49 -3.18 -9.31
CA VAL A 117 -18.22 -3.03 -8.59
C VAL A 117 -16.99 -3.37 -9.43
N GLU A 118 -17.14 -3.77 -10.69
CA GLU A 118 -16.05 -4.33 -11.50
C GLU A 118 -14.85 -3.38 -11.61
N LEU A 119 -15.10 -2.11 -11.96
CA LEU A 119 -14.05 -1.09 -12.02
C LEU A 119 -13.41 -0.81 -10.65
N LYS A 120 -14.17 -1.00 -9.55
CA LYS A 120 -13.68 -0.77 -8.19
C LYS A 120 -12.87 -1.95 -7.68
N GLU A 121 -13.24 -3.17 -8.04
CA GLU A 121 -12.46 -4.39 -7.80
C GLU A 121 -11.10 -4.32 -8.52
N ASP A 122 -11.10 -3.97 -9.81
CA ASP A 122 -9.85 -3.79 -10.56
C ASP A 122 -8.98 -2.66 -9.97
N LEU A 123 -9.59 -1.50 -9.67
CA LEU A 123 -8.88 -0.40 -9.00
C LEU A 123 -8.25 -0.85 -7.67
N PHE A 124 -8.98 -1.63 -6.87
CA PHE A 124 -8.50 -2.13 -5.58
C PHE A 124 -7.31 -3.09 -5.75
N GLN A 125 -7.36 -3.98 -6.74
CA GLN A 125 -6.24 -4.86 -7.08
C GLN A 125 -5.02 -4.08 -7.56
N GLN A 126 -5.21 -3.07 -8.40
CA GLN A 126 -4.13 -2.18 -8.84
C GLN A 126 -3.51 -1.43 -7.66
N ALA A 127 -4.34 -0.91 -6.75
CA ALA A 127 -3.87 -0.27 -5.52
C ALA A 127 -3.08 -1.26 -4.64
N ALA A 128 -3.57 -2.48 -4.47
CA ALA A 128 -2.89 -3.54 -3.71
C ALA A 128 -1.48 -3.83 -4.26
N LYS A 129 -1.35 -3.97 -5.59
CA LYS A 129 -0.05 -4.14 -6.28
C LYS A 129 0.89 -2.96 -6.00
N LYS A 130 0.37 -1.72 -6.11
CA LYS A 130 1.17 -0.51 -5.86
C LYS A 130 1.60 -0.40 -4.39
N HIS A 131 0.72 -0.76 -3.47
CA HIS A 131 1.02 -0.78 -2.04
C HIS A 131 2.13 -1.76 -1.73
N ILE A 132 2.08 -2.98 -2.28
CA ILE A 132 3.14 -3.98 -2.11
C ILE A 132 4.47 -3.41 -2.60
N GLU A 133 4.51 -2.80 -3.78
CA GLU A 133 5.72 -2.19 -4.33
C GLU A 133 6.34 -1.16 -3.37
N GLU A 134 5.54 -0.24 -2.81
CA GLU A 134 6.07 0.75 -1.87
C GLU A 134 6.44 0.15 -0.52
N ILE A 135 5.68 -0.82 -0.01
CA ILE A 135 5.98 -1.51 1.26
C ILE A 135 7.28 -2.32 1.15
N GLU A 136 7.56 -2.94 0.01
CA GLU A 136 8.83 -3.62 -0.26
C GLU A 136 10.02 -2.65 -0.25
N LYS A 137 9.83 -1.40 -0.72
CA LYS A 137 10.86 -0.35 -0.60
C LYS A 137 11.11 0.04 0.86
N ILE A 138 10.08 0.08 1.69
CA ILE A 138 10.24 0.31 3.15
C ILE A 138 11.06 -0.83 3.76
N LEU A 139 10.75 -2.08 3.42
CA LEU A 139 11.46 -3.25 3.96
C LEU A 139 12.96 -3.19 3.70
N ALA A 140 13.36 -2.82 2.48
CA ALA A 140 14.77 -2.75 2.09
C ALA A 140 15.59 -1.71 2.86
N ASN A 141 14.93 -0.66 3.39
CA ASN A 141 15.57 0.50 3.98
C ASN A 141 15.35 0.65 5.50
N THR A 142 14.81 -0.39 6.15
CA THR A 142 14.45 -0.33 7.58
C THR A 142 15.09 -1.47 8.37
N PRO A 143 15.45 -1.25 9.64
CA PRO A 143 15.97 -2.30 10.50
C PRO A 143 14.87 -3.34 10.78
N GLU A 144 15.28 -4.58 11.06
CA GLU A 144 14.35 -5.67 11.39
C GLU A 144 13.53 -5.36 12.64
N VAL A 145 14.24 -4.91 13.67
CA VAL A 145 13.71 -4.53 14.98
C VAL A 145 14.25 -3.15 15.35
N PHE A 146 13.44 -2.36 16.04
CA PHE A 146 13.86 -1.08 16.61
C PHE A 146 13.42 -0.96 18.06
N VAL A 147 14.35 -0.67 18.97
CA VAL A 147 14.02 -0.39 20.38
C VAL A 147 13.80 1.10 20.52
N TRP A 148 12.56 1.51 20.73
CA TRP A 148 12.21 2.90 21.02
C TRP A 148 12.26 3.13 22.52
N SER A 149 13.12 4.05 22.97
CA SER A 149 13.29 4.40 24.38
C SER A 149 12.96 5.89 24.59
N PRO A 150 11.77 6.24 25.08
CA PRO A 150 11.45 7.62 25.46
C PRO A 150 12.09 8.00 26.80
N GLU A 151 12.11 9.29 27.11
CA GLU A 151 12.71 9.80 28.35
C GLU A 151 11.93 9.42 29.62
N LYS A 152 10.63 9.14 29.50
CA LYS A 152 9.70 9.04 30.65
C LYS A 152 8.86 7.75 30.67
N GLU A 153 9.04 6.86 29.71
CA GLU A 153 8.28 5.60 29.63
C GLU A 153 9.24 4.44 29.37
N ASP A 154 8.77 3.22 29.63
CA ASP A 154 9.57 2.03 29.40
C ASP A 154 9.88 1.85 27.90
N PRO A 155 11.08 1.36 27.54
CA PRO A 155 11.41 1.07 26.17
C PRO A 155 10.43 0.05 25.55
N SER A 156 10.04 0.30 24.31
CA SER A 156 9.21 -0.62 23.53
C SER A 156 9.98 -1.14 22.32
N THR A 157 9.81 -2.43 22.03
CA THR A 157 10.43 -3.08 20.87
C THR A 157 9.45 -3.09 19.71
N LEU A 158 9.86 -2.51 18.59
CA LEU A 158 9.09 -2.47 17.35
C LEU A 158 9.58 -3.56 16.40
N GLU A 159 8.75 -4.57 16.18
CA GLU A 159 8.97 -5.66 15.21
C GLU A 159 8.64 -5.17 13.78
N ILE A 160 9.48 -4.28 13.23
CA ILE A 160 9.20 -3.55 11.99
C ILE A 160 9.02 -4.50 10.81
N HIS A 161 9.96 -5.43 10.59
CA HIS A 161 9.84 -6.36 9.47
C HIS A 161 8.65 -7.30 9.61
N LYS A 162 8.29 -7.69 10.83
CA LYS A 162 7.07 -8.47 11.09
C LYS A 162 5.83 -7.72 10.66
N LEU A 163 5.74 -6.42 11.01
CA LEU A 163 4.64 -5.56 10.56
C LEU A 163 4.64 -5.44 9.03
N ILE A 164 5.79 -5.18 8.40
CA ILE A 164 5.89 -5.02 6.95
C ILE A 164 5.45 -6.30 6.21
N LYS A 165 5.95 -7.47 6.62
CA LYS A 165 5.56 -8.77 6.04
C LYS A 165 4.05 -9.00 6.19
N LYS A 166 3.47 -8.66 7.35
CA LYS A 166 2.02 -8.68 7.58
C LYS A 166 1.28 -7.73 6.63
N SER A 167 1.77 -6.50 6.45
CA SER A 167 1.18 -5.50 5.54
C SER A 167 1.15 -6.00 4.10
N ILE A 168 2.24 -6.62 3.62
CA ILE A 168 2.30 -7.23 2.28
C ILE A 168 1.25 -8.33 2.14
N ASN A 169 1.17 -9.25 3.11
CA ASN A 169 0.19 -10.34 3.06
C ASN A 169 -1.26 -9.83 3.04
N ILE A 170 -1.56 -8.75 3.77
CA ILE A 170 -2.87 -8.11 3.73
C ILE A 170 -3.24 -7.66 2.31
N ARG A 171 -2.28 -7.13 1.53
CA ARG A 171 -2.52 -6.69 0.15
C ARG A 171 -2.57 -7.86 -0.81
N LYS A 172 -1.75 -8.89 -0.60
CA LYS A 172 -1.78 -10.11 -1.43
C LYS A 172 -3.14 -10.81 -1.38
N ASN A 173 -3.83 -10.77 -0.24
CA ASN A 173 -5.17 -11.34 -0.10
C ASN A 173 -6.25 -10.59 -0.92
N ALA A 174 -5.93 -9.41 -1.45
CA ALA A 174 -6.83 -8.63 -2.31
C ALA A 174 -6.55 -8.81 -3.81
N LEU A 175 -5.54 -9.63 -4.17
CA LEU A 175 -5.18 -9.98 -5.55
C LEU A 175 -5.81 -11.32 -5.93
#